data_AF-A0A0H5BQV2-F1
#
_entry.id   AF-A0A0H5BQV2-F1
#
_cell.length_a   1.000
_cell.length_b   1.000
_cell.length_c   1.000
_cell.angle_alpha   90.00
_cell.angle_beta   90.00
_cell.angle_gamma   90.00
#
_symmetry.space_group_name_H-M   'P 1'
#
loop_
_entity.id
_entity.type
_entity.pdbx_description
1 polymer ?
#
loop_
_entity_poly.entity_id
_entity_poly.type
_entity_poly.pdbx_seq_one_letter_code
_entity_poly.pdbx_strand_id
1 'polypeptide(L)'
;MKNGNNLKRKIKFNICKKKNHSKKKKFNHYNNNIFNNYIKNIMLNTAVSYKKSNKFSDNIKKAKGFSDFEFKVSCNKKKLATLSSLNYDRRRKKNTFSALKINVKKLSIMFYINNLINNFRN
;
A
#
# COMPACT_ATOMS: atom_id res chain seq x y z
N MET A 1 63.08 35.01 16.09
CA MET A 1 62.68 35.24 14.68
C MET A 1 61.77 34.09 14.26
N LYS A 2 60.46 34.33 14.12
CA LYS A 2 59.49 33.29 13.72
C LYS A 2 59.31 33.37 12.20
N ASN A 3 59.80 32.36 11.49
CA ASN A 3 59.64 32.23 10.05
C ASN A 3 58.15 32.01 9.73
N GLY A 4 57.55 33.01 9.12
CA GLY A 4 56.29 32.87 8.40
C GLY A 4 56.54 32.07 7.13
N ASN A 5 55.77 31.01 6.91
CA ASN A 5 55.59 30.45 5.58
C ASN A 5 54.12 30.13 5.34
N ASN A 6 53.54 31.02 4.53
CA ASN A 6 52.27 30.93 3.84
C ASN A 6 52.12 29.58 3.12
N LEU A 7 51.39 28.63 3.71
CA LEU A 7 50.75 27.56 2.95
C LEU A 7 49.33 28.00 2.59
N LYS A 8 49.27 28.79 1.51
CA LYS A 8 48.04 29.17 0.82
C LYS A 8 47.20 27.91 0.57
N ARG A 9 46.06 27.83 1.26
CA ARG A 9 44.93 26.92 1.01
C ARG A 9 44.65 26.82 -0.49
N LYS A 10 44.99 25.69 -1.12
CA LYS A 10 44.35 25.27 -2.37
C LYS A 10 43.07 24.53 -1.99
N ILE A 11 41.98 25.28 -1.79
CA ILE A 11 40.64 24.69 -1.77
C ILE A 11 40.37 24.25 -3.22
N LYS A 12 40.60 22.97 -3.52
CA LYS A 12 40.04 22.36 -4.72
C LYS A 12 38.52 22.40 -4.52
N PHE A 13 37.87 23.40 -5.10
CA PHE A 13 36.44 23.32 -5.36
C PHE A 13 36.26 22.14 -6.32
N ASN A 14 35.98 20.97 -5.75
CA ASN A 14 35.35 19.90 -6.51
C ASN A 14 34.03 20.49 -6.98
N ILE A 15 34.03 21.01 -8.21
CA ILE A 15 32.80 21.21 -8.97
C ILE A 15 32.25 19.80 -9.13
N CYS A 16 31.46 19.38 -8.14
CA CYS A 16 30.54 18.27 -8.30
C CYS A 16 29.66 18.68 -9.46
N LYS A 17 29.98 18.19 -10.66
CA LYS A 17 29.06 18.20 -11.79
C LYS A 17 27.75 17.65 -11.23
N LYS A 18 26.77 18.52 -10.99
CA LYS A 18 25.41 18.12 -10.65
C LYS A 18 24.98 17.23 -11.81
N LYS A 19 25.02 15.91 -11.60
CA LYS A 19 24.37 14.98 -12.51
C LYS A 19 22.92 15.43 -12.51
N ASN A 20 22.46 15.98 -13.63
CA ASN A 20 21.06 16.29 -13.84
C ASN A 20 20.28 14.97 -13.65
N HIS A 21 19.76 14.76 -12.45
CA HIS A 21 18.83 13.66 -12.18
C HIS A 21 17.45 14.03 -12.73
N SER A 22 17.38 14.28 -14.04
CA SER A 22 16.13 14.11 -14.75
C SER A 22 15.95 12.62 -15.07
N LYS A 23 15.66 11.85 -14.02
CA LYS A 23 14.97 10.56 -14.14
C LYS A 23 13.66 10.62 -13.36
N LYS A 24 12.98 11.77 -13.41
CA LYS A 24 11.59 11.85 -12.98
C LYS A 24 10.74 11.35 -14.16
N LYS A 25 9.93 10.32 -13.89
CA LYS A 25 8.85 9.77 -14.73
C LYS A 25 9.19 8.64 -15.71
N LYS A 26 9.58 7.47 -15.19
CA LYS A 26 9.13 6.16 -15.73
C LYS A 26 8.70 5.13 -14.66
N PHE A 27 8.82 5.47 -13.37
CA PHE A 27 8.48 4.55 -12.26
C PHE A 27 6.97 4.32 -12.06
N ASN A 28 6.11 5.22 -12.52
CA ASN A 28 4.67 5.10 -12.25
C ASN A 28 3.94 4.15 -13.19
N HIS A 29 4.41 3.96 -14.43
CA HIS A 29 3.65 3.15 -15.40
C HIS A 29 3.84 1.65 -15.19
N TYR A 30 5.08 1.21 -14.92
CA TYR A 30 5.38 -0.19 -14.63
C TYR A 30 4.73 -0.67 -13.32
N ASN A 31 4.72 0.17 -12.28
CA ASN A 31 4.08 -0.18 -11.00
C ASN A 31 2.55 -0.27 -11.12
N ASN A 32 1.91 0.60 -11.92
CA ASN A 32 0.47 0.54 -12.13
C ASN A 32 0.03 -0.74 -12.85
N ASN A 33 0.80 -1.23 -13.84
CA ASN A 33 0.44 -2.45 -14.57
C ASN A 33 0.60 -3.71 -13.71
N ILE A 34 1.67 -3.81 -12.91
CA ILE A 34 1.86 -4.92 -11.96
C ILE A 34 0.75 -4.89 -10.89
N PHE A 35 0.43 -3.70 -10.37
CA PHE A 35 -0.65 -3.52 -9.40
C PHE A 35 -2.02 -3.90 -9.98
N ASN A 36 -2.33 -3.47 -11.21
CA ASN A 36 -3.59 -3.77 -11.86
C ASN A 36 -3.74 -5.27 -12.18
N ASN A 37 -2.68 -5.92 -12.66
CA ASN A 37 -2.69 -7.39 -12.85
C ASN A 37 -2.79 -8.14 -11.52
N TYR A 38 -2.12 -7.65 -10.47
CA TYR A 38 -2.24 -8.23 -9.14
C TYR A 38 -3.66 -8.08 -8.58
N ILE A 39 -4.29 -6.91 -8.74
CA ILE A 39 -5.69 -6.70 -8.34
C ILE A 39 -6.64 -7.58 -9.14
N LYS A 40 -6.45 -7.73 -10.46
CA LYS A 40 -7.25 -8.61 -11.31
C LYS A 40 -7.22 -10.07 -10.83
N ASN A 41 -6.08 -10.52 -10.30
CA ASN A 41 -5.86 -11.91 -9.88
C ASN A 41 -6.10 -12.17 -8.38
N ILE A 42 -6.42 -11.16 -7.57
CA ILE A 42 -6.73 -11.38 -6.15
C ILE A 42 -8.21 -11.68 -6.00
N MET A 43 -8.51 -12.85 -5.41
CA MET A 43 -9.86 -13.21 -4.95
C MET A 43 -10.46 -12.11 -4.07
N LEU A 44 -11.69 -11.71 -4.37
CA LEU A 44 -12.46 -10.70 -3.62
C LEU A 44 -12.46 -10.97 -2.11
N ASN A 45 -12.53 -12.24 -1.72
CA ASN A 45 -12.60 -12.69 -0.31
C ASN A 45 -11.26 -12.57 0.45
N THR A 46 -10.18 -12.19 -0.24
CA THR A 46 -8.85 -12.08 0.38
C THR A 46 -8.41 -10.63 0.50
N ALA A 47 -8.07 -10.27 1.74
CA ALA A 47 -7.56 -8.97 2.07
C ALA A 47 -6.13 -8.78 1.55
N VAL A 48 -5.74 -7.52 1.41
CA VAL A 48 -4.47 -7.13 0.84
C VAL A 48 -3.63 -6.36 1.87
N SER A 49 -2.32 -6.58 1.87
CA SER A 49 -1.36 -5.84 2.69
C SER A 49 -0.05 -5.62 1.94
N TYR A 50 0.75 -4.65 2.36
CA TYR A 50 2.10 -4.46 1.83
C TYR A 50 3.11 -5.34 2.58
N LYS A 51 4.18 -5.75 1.90
CA LYS A 51 5.30 -6.45 2.54
C LYS A 51 5.98 -5.50 3.55
N LYS A 52 6.51 -6.08 4.63
CA LYS A 52 7.32 -5.37 5.62
C LYS A 52 8.78 -5.49 5.20
N SER A 53 9.21 -4.75 4.18
CA SER A 53 10.64 -4.51 3.96
C SER A 53 10.91 -3.01 4.02
N ASN A 54 12.19 -2.63 4.22
CA ASN A 54 12.63 -1.28 4.55
C ASN A 54 11.80 -0.16 3.88
N LYS A 55 11.04 0.55 4.72
CA LYS A 55 10.34 1.85 4.57
C LYS A 55 9.45 2.12 3.33
N PHE A 56 9.64 1.45 2.19
CA PHE A 56 8.99 1.76 0.90
C PHE A 56 8.76 0.53 0.02
N SER A 57 8.42 -0.62 0.60
CA SER A 57 8.04 -1.76 -0.24
C SER A 57 6.67 -1.50 -0.87
N ASP A 58 6.64 -1.20 -2.17
CA ASP A 58 5.42 -1.12 -2.98
C ASP A 58 4.82 -2.51 -3.28
N ASN A 59 5.50 -3.57 -2.83
CA ASN A 59 5.11 -4.93 -3.08
C ASN A 59 3.91 -5.33 -2.22
N ILE A 60 2.84 -5.68 -2.92
CA ILE A 60 1.59 -6.14 -2.34
C ILE A 60 1.65 -7.65 -2.11
N LYS A 61 1.06 -8.10 -1.00
CA LYS A 61 0.84 -9.51 -0.68
C LYS A 61 -0.59 -9.75 -0.22
N LYS A 62 -1.03 -11.00 -0.35
CA LYS A 62 -2.24 -11.49 0.30
C LYS A 62 -2.07 -11.40 1.82
N ALA A 63 -3.08 -10.87 2.49
CA ALA A 63 -3.17 -10.83 3.95
C ALA A 63 -3.98 -12.03 4.46
N LYS A 64 -3.79 -12.39 5.74
CA LYS A 64 -4.54 -13.48 6.39
C LYS A 64 -6.04 -13.20 6.39
N GLY A 65 -6.44 -11.95 6.62
CA GLY A 65 -7.83 -11.53 6.65
C GLY A 65 -7.99 -10.01 6.72
N PHE A 66 -9.23 -9.57 6.60
CA PHE A 66 -9.64 -8.18 6.78
C PHE A 66 -9.58 -7.80 8.26
N SER A 67 -9.22 -6.55 8.54
CA SER A 67 -9.11 -6.00 9.90
C SER A 67 -10.45 -5.47 10.39
N ASP A 68 -10.59 -5.36 11.72
CA ASP A 68 -11.72 -4.67 12.36
C ASP A 68 -11.97 -3.28 11.81
N PHE A 69 -10.90 -2.54 11.58
CA PHE A 69 -11.00 -1.17 11.11
C PHE A 69 -11.58 -1.11 9.69
N GLU A 70 -11.12 -1.99 8.79
CA GLU A 70 -11.67 -2.08 7.44
C GLU A 70 -13.16 -2.45 7.44
N PHE A 71 -13.56 -3.40 8.28
CA PHE A 71 -14.98 -3.75 8.43
C PHE A 71 -15.83 -2.61 8.98
N LYS A 72 -15.34 -1.89 9.99
CA LYS A 72 -16.03 -0.73 10.56
C LYS A 72 -16.18 0.41 9.56
N VAL A 73 -15.21 0.59 8.66
CA VAL A 73 -15.24 1.63 7.63
C VAL A 73 -16.10 1.21 6.44
N SER A 74 -16.05 -0.06 6.03
CA SER A 74 -16.83 -0.55 4.88
C SER A 74 -18.31 -0.72 5.21
N CYS A 75 -18.65 -1.03 6.46
CA CYS A 75 -20.00 -1.32 6.88
C CYS A 75 -20.35 -0.70 8.22
N ASN A 76 -21.57 -0.18 8.30
CA ASN A 76 -22.19 0.17 9.56
C ASN A 76 -22.31 -1.11 10.41
N LYS A 77 -21.41 -1.24 11.41
CA LYS A 77 -21.20 -2.20 12.52
C LYS A 77 -22.08 -3.47 12.70
N LYS A 78 -23.28 -3.56 12.14
CA LYS A 78 -24.30 -4.57 12.46
C LYS A 78 -24.30 -5.83 11.58
N LYS A 79 -23.52 -5.94 10.51
CA LYS A 79 -23.60 -7.08 9.55
C LYS A 79 -22.30 -7.88 9.35
N LEU A 80 -21.43 -7.98 10.36
CA LEU A 80 -20.26 -8.87 10.27
C LEU A 80 -20.67 -10.36 10.22
N ALA A 81 -21.82 -10.70 10.80
CA ALA A 81 -22.29 -12.08 10.98
C ALA A 81 -22.77 -12.78 9.69
N THR A 82 -23.08 -12.04 8.62
CA THR A 82 -23.66 -12.62 7.39
C THR A 82 -22.63 -12.99 6.31
N LEU A 83 -21.34 -12.82 6.56
CA LEU A 83 -20.27 -13.16 5.61
C LEU A 83 -19.43 -14.33 6.13
N SER A 84 -20.03 -15.52 6.14
CA SER A 84 -19.37 -16.78 6.50
C SER A 84 -18.14 -17.11 5.66
N SER A 85 -18.00 -16.50 4.48
CA SER A 85 -16.89 -16.72 3.54
C SER A 85 -15.73 -15.71 3.65
N LEU A 86 -15.81 -14.75 4.60
CA LEU A 86 -14.76 -13.74 4.77
C LEU A 86 -13.73 -14.12 5.82
N ASN A 87 -12.47 -14.09 5.41
CA ASN A 87 -11.35 -14.21 6.34
C ASN A 87 -11.19 -12.91 7.13
N TYR A 88 -11.34 -13.00 8.45
CA TYR A 88 -11.16 -11.90 9.38
C TYR A 88 -9.91 -12.10 10.24
N ASP A 89 -9.13 -11.04 10.41
CA ASP A 89 -7.92 -11.03 11.24
C ASP A 89 -7.97 -9.87 12.25
N ARG A 90 -8.48 -10.18 13.44
CA ARG A 90 -8.57 -9.26 14.59
C ARG A 90 -7.22 -8.66 15.01
N ARG A 91 -6.11 -9.36 14.74
CA ARG A 91 -4.77 -8.92 15.18
C ARG A 91 -4.19 -7.84 14.26
N ARG A 92 -4.78 -7.63 13.08
CA ARG A 92 -4.27 -6.69 12.08
C ARG A 92 -4.69 -5.25 12.39
N LYS A 93 -3.77 -4.48 12.99
CA LYS A 93 -4.04 -3.08 13.39
C LYS A 93 -3.54 -2.03 12.39
N LYS A 94 -2.47 -2.32 11.64
CA LYS A 94 -1.82 -1.34 10.74
C LYS A 94 -1.96 -1.78 9.30
N ASN A 95 -2.50 -0.89 8.46
CA ASN A 95 -2.46 -1.02 7.01
C ASN A 95 -2.10 0.33 6.39
N THR A 96 -1.46 0.33 5.23
CA THR A 96 -1.23 1.58 4.49
C THR A 96 -2.55 2.12 3.97
N PHE A 97 -2.65 3.43 3.77
CA PHE A 97 -3.87 4.07 3.27
C PHE A 97 -4.32 3.50 1.91
N SER A 98 -3.36 3.17 1.03
CA SER A 98 -3.64 2.53 -0.25
C SER A 98 -4.27 1.14 -0.08
N ALA A 99 -3.71 0.29 0.79
CA ALA A 99 -4.28 -1.05 1.04
C ALA A 99 -5.64 -0.98 1.75
N LEU A 100 -5.81 -0.03 2.67
CA LEU A 100 -7.09 0.25 3.32
C LEU A 100 -8.17 0.58 2.29
N LYS A 101 -7.90 1.50 1.36
CA LYS A 101 -8.84 1.90 0.30
C LYS A 101 -9.26 0.72 -0.58
N ILE A 102 -8.31 -0.13 -0.96
CA ILE A 102 -8.60 -1.33 -1.75
C ILE A 102 -9.49 -2.30 -0.97
N ASN A 103 -9.14 -2.59 0.29
CA ASN A 103 -9.85 -3.55 1.12
C ASN A 103 -11.26 -3.09 1.48
N VAL A 104 -11.45 -1.80 1.79
CA VAL A 104 -12.77 -1.22 2.04
C VAL A 104 -13.66 -1.34 0.80
N LYS A 105 -13.12 -1.05 -0.40
CA LYS A 105 -13.86 -1.21 -1.67
C LYS A 105 -14.24 -2.66 -1.94
N LYS A 106 -13.34 -3.62 -1.64
CA LYS A 106 -13.65 -5.05 -1.77
C LYS A 106 -14.79 -5.46 -0.86
N LEU A 107 -14.70 -5.08 0.42
CA LEU A 107 -15.75 -5.35 1.39
C LEU A 107 -17.08 -4.76 0.91
N SER A 108 -17.13 -3.47 0.54
CA SER A 108 -18.38 -2.85 0.09
C SER A 108 -19.03 -3.56 -1.10
N ILE A 109 -18.23 -4.03 -2.07
CA ILE A 109 -18.74 -4.82 -3.21
C ILE A 109 -19.32 -6.15 -2.75
N MET A 110 -18.60 -6.87 -1.87
CA MET A 110 -19.07 -8.16 -1.35
C MET A 110 -20.37 -8.01 -0.54
N PHE A 111 -20.48 -6.96 0.26
CA PHE A 111 -21.70 -6.65 1.00
C PHE A 111 -22.87 -6.33 0.06
N TYR A 112 -22.62 -5.58 -1.01
CA TYR A 112 -23.64 -5.28 -2.02
C TYR A 112 -24.14 -6.55 -2.71
N ILE A 113 -23.23 -7.40 -3.18
CA ILE A 113 -23.57 -8.69 -3.83
C ILE A 113 -24.35 -9.58 -2.87
N ASN A 114 -23.93 -9.71 -1.61
CA ASN A 114 -24.66 -10.52 -0.64
C ASN A 114 -26.07 -9.99 -0.35
N ASN A 115 -26.26 -8.67 -0.27
CA ASN A 115 -27.59 -8.11 -0.12
C ASN A 115 -28.46 -8.39 -1.35
N LEU A 116 -27.91 -8.28 -2.56
CA LEU A 116 -28.63 -8.65 -3.79
C LEU A 116 -29.06 -10.12 -3.77
N ILE A 117 -28.13 -11.04 -3.46
CA ILE A 117 -28.43 -12.48 -3.39
C ILE A 117 -29.54 -12.75 -2.35
N ASN A 118 -29.47 -12.10 -1.19
CA ASN A 118 -30.49 -12.26 -0.16
C ASN A 118 -31.86 -11.73 -0.60
N ASN A 119 -31.91 -10.66 -1.40
CA ASN A 119 -33.15 -10.14 -1.96
C ASN A 119 -33.78 -11.07 -3.00
N PHE A 120 -32.99 -11.91 -3.70
CA PHE A 120 -33.51 -12.92 -4.64
C PHE A 120 -33.90 -14.25 -3.98
N ARG A 121 -33.45 -14.48 -2.75
CA ARG A 121 -33.78 -15.70 -1.98
C ARG A 121 -35.07 -15.59 -1.18
N ASN A 122 -35.50 -14.37 -0.88
CA ASN A 122 -36.78 -14.06 -0.25
C ASN A 122 -37.83 -13.78 -1.32
#